data_AF-A0A9X6GBJ3-F1
#
_entry.id   AF-A0A9X6GBJ3-F1
#
_cell.length_a   1.000
_cell.length_b   1.000
_cell.length_c   1.000
_cell.angle_alpha   90.00
_cell.angle_beta   90.00
_cell.angle_gamma   90.00
#
_symmetry.space_group_name_H-M   'P 1'
#
loop_
_entity.id
_entity.type
_entity.pdbx_description
1 polymer ?
#
loop_
_entity_poly.entity_id
_entity_poly.type
_entity_poly.pdbx_seq_one_letter_code
_entity_poly.pdbx_strand_id
1 'polypeptide(L)'
;GELELGADCYCAASDYEQAQNAAEPIAQAIENSEPLARHTQVYKGINGTVSGAMYRYHKNGIAYQNKFKVLTKNTKGLEGKNPYFVLNDELHAQENMDMYDNLKSAQVSREQPMMLNISTAGKGSSSVGMRVYKLAKEALEKDN
;
A
#
# COMPACT_ATOMS: atom_id res chain seq x y z
N GLY A 1 2.37 5.88 -11.96
CA GLY A 1 2.21 5.73 -13.43
C GLY A 1 1.51 6.97 -13.94
N GLU A 2 1.28 7.07 -15.25
CA GLU A 2 0.49 8.15 -15.89
C GLU A 2 0.81 9.57 -15.40
N LEU A 3 2.08 9.96 -15.46
CA LEU A 3 2.58 11.30 -15.11
C LEU A 3 2.47 11.73 -13.65
N GLU A 4 1.93 10.90 -12.74
CA GLU A 4 1.88 11.18 -11.30
C GLU A 4 3.29 11.52 -10.75
N LEU A 5 3.42 12.70 -10.13
CA LEU A 5 4.66 13.21 -9.57
C LEU A 5 4.60 13.19 -8.04
N GLY A 6 5.59 12.56 -7.42
CA GLY A 6 5.66 12.45 -5.98
C GLY A 6 4.66 11.45 -5.41
N ALA A 7 4.61 10.25 -5.99
CA ALA A 7 3.64 9.23 -5.63
C ALA A 7 3.89 8.69 -4.22
N ASP A 8 2.82 8.64 -3.42
CA ASP A 8 2.81 7.98 -2.13
C ASP A 8 2.21 6.58 -2.26
N CYS A 9 3.02 5.57 -1.95
CA CYS A 9 2.71 4.16 -2.00
C CYS A 9 2.72 3.57 -0.59
N TYR A 10 1.81 2.66 -0.30
CA TYR A 10 1.71 2.02 1.01
C TYR A 10 1.56 0.51 0.89
N CYS A 11 2.15 -0.22 1.84
CA CYS A 11 1.85 -1.62 2.08
C CYS A 11 1.21 -1.74 3.45
N ALA A 12 0.11 -2.48 3.57
CA ALA A 12 -0.62 -2.64 4.82
C ALA A 12 -1.04 -4.10 5.02
N ALA A 13 -1.08 -4.52 6.28
CA ALA A 13 -1.64 -5.80 6.74
C ALA A 13 -2.16 -5.66 8.18
N SER A 14 -2.74 -6.71 8.74
CA SER A 14 -3.27 -6.70 10.12
C SER A 14 -2.20 -6.43 11.16
N ASP A 15 -1.00 -6.99 10.97
CA ASP A 15 0.16 -6.76 11.82
C ASP A 15 1.43 -6.42 11.00
N TYR A 16 2.47 -5.95 11.69
CA TYR A 16 3.67 -5.42 11.06
C TYR A 16 4.54 -6.52 10.42
N GLU A 17 4.53 -7.71 11.01
CA GLU A 17 5.30 -8.86 10.54
C GLU A 17 4.69 -9.40 9.25
N GLN A 18 3.36 -9.53 9.19
CA GLN A 18 2.64 -9.86 7.96
C GLN A 18 2.91 -8.85 6.84
N ALA A 19 2.94 -7.55 7.16
CA ALA A 19 3.24 -6.52 6.16
C ALA A 19 4.67 -6.66 5.58
N GLN A 20 5.60 -7.32 6.28
CA GLN A 20 6.95 -7.59 5.76
C GLN A 20 6.94 -8.58 4.60
N ASN A 21 5.97 -9.49 4.53
CA ASN A 21 5.86 -10.46 3.43
C ASN A 21 5.81 -9.79 2.06
N ALA A 22 5.28 -8.56 1.99
CA ALA A 22 5.34 -7.73 0.80
C ALA A 22 6.45 -6.68 0.85
N ALA A 23 6.72 -6.06 2.01
CA ALA A 23 7.69 -4.97 2.11
C ALA A 23 9.15 -5.42 1.89
N GLU A 24 9.53 -6.61 2.38
CA GLU A 24 10.88 -7.15 2.22
C GLU A 24 11.19 -7.49 0.76
N PRO A 25 10.34 -8.23 0.02
CA PRO A 25 10.57 -8.44 -1.41
C PRO A 25 10.64 -7.14 -2.22
N ILE A 26 9.82 -6.13 -1.90
CA ILE A 26 9.90 -4.81 -2.54
C ILE A 26 11.26 -4.17 -2.29
N ALA A 27 11.73 -4.15 -1.04
CA ALA A 27 13.04 -3.61 -0.71
C ALA A 27 14.17 -4.38 -1.39
N GLN A 28 14.12 -5.71 -1.40
CA GLN A 28 15.10 -6.56 -2.09
C GLN A 28 15.10 -6.30 -3.60
N ALA A 29 13.94 -6.14 -4.24
CA ALA A 29 13.85 -5.81 -5.65
C ALA A 29 14.49 -4.44 -5.98
N ILE A 30 14.31 -3.45 -5.10
CA ILE A 30 14.97 -2.15 -5.20
C ILE A 30 16.49 -2.30 -5.03
N GLU A 31 16.93 -2.97 -3.96
CA GLU A 31 18.33 -3.15 -3.60
C GLU A 31 19.11 -3.95 -4.67
N ASN A 32 18.45 -4.91 -5.35
CA ASN A 32 19.04 -5.71 -6.43
C ASN A 32 18.91 -5.07 -7.82
N SER A 33 18.37 -3.86 -7.93
CA SER A 33 18.24 -3.13 -9.18
C SER A 33 19.09 -1.87 -9.13
N GLU A 34 20.26 -1.88 -9.78
CA GLU A 34 21.21 -0.75 -9.76
C GLU A 34 20.55 0.62 -10.09
N PRO A 35 19.68 0.74 -11.12
CA PRO A 35 19.02 2.01 -11.41
C PRO A 35 18.09 2.49 -10.30
N LEU A 36 17.44 1.57 -9.56
CA LEU A 36 16.56 1.92 -8.45
C LEU A 36 17.36 2.19 -7.18
N ALA A 37 18.30 1.31 -6.84
CA ALA A 37 19.14 1.41 -5.65
C ALA A 37 19.89 2.75 -5.59
N ARG A 38 20.42 3.22 -6.72
CA ARG A 38 21.17 4.49 -6.81
C ARG A 38 20.37 5.71 -6.31
N HIS A 39 19.07 5.70 -6.51
CA HIS A 39 18.18 6.84 -6.24
C HIS A 39 17.19 6.58 -5.10
N THR A 40 17.21 5.37 -4.53
CA THR A 40 16.28 4.97 -3.47
C THR A 40 17.02 4.79 -2.15
N GLN A 41 16.47 5.39 -1.10
CA GLN A 41 16.84 5.05 0.26
C GLN A 41 15.79 4.12 0.84
N VAL A 42 16.17 2.88 1.14
CA VAL A 42 15.33 1.95 1.92
C VAL A 42 15.54 2.24 3.40
N TYR A 43 14.45 2.37 4.15
CA TYR A 43 14.46 2.57 5.59
C TYR A 43 14.19 1.25 6.29
N LYS A 44 14.99 0.98 7.32
CA LYS A 44 14.78 -0.17 8.20
C LYS A 44 14.04 0.28 9.48
N GLY A 45 13.25 -0.62 10.05
CA GLY A 45 12.54 -0.47 11.30
C GLY A 45 13.20 -1.29 12.41
N ILE A 46 12.40 -1.65 13.42
CA ILE A 46 12.84 -2.49 14.53
C ILE A 46 13.29 -3.85 13.99
N ASN A 47 14.37 -4.40 14.56
CA ASN A 47 14.94 -5.70 14.19
C ASN A 47 15.31 -5.85 12.71
N GLY A 48 15.58 -4.75 11.99
CA GLY A 48 16.01 -4.79 10.59
C GLY A 48 14.88 -4.99 9.57
N THR A 49 13.62 -4.99 10.02
CA THR A 49 12.44 -4.97 9.15
C THR A 49 12.46 -3.78 8.19
N VAL A 50 11.70 -3.82 7.10
CA VAL A 50 11.51 -2.67 6.20
C VAL A 50 10.42 -1.77 6.77
N SER A 51 10.71 -0.47 6.92
CA SER A 51 9.73 0.54 7.34
C SER A 51 9.24 1.42 6.18
N GLY A 52 10.02 1.47 5.10
CA GLY A 52 9.64 2.17 3.88
C GLY A 52 10.80 2.34 2.91
N ALA A 53 10.57 3.10 1.85
CA ALA A 53 11.59 3.52 0.90
C ALA A 53 11.28 4.91 0.35
N MET A 54 12.29 5.65 -0.07
CA MET A 54 12.14 6.95 -0.71
C MET A 54 13.02 7.06 -1.94
N TYR A 55 12.36 7.14 -3.10
CA TYR A 55 13.00 7.32 -4.40
C TYR A 55 13.00 8.81 -4.76
N ARG A 56 14.16 9.37 -5.11
CA ARG A 56 14.33 10.79 -5.40
C ARG A 56 14.76 11.02 -6.84
N TYR A 57 14.11 11.96 -7.52
CA TYR A 57 14.40 12.29 -8.91
C TYR A 57 14.14 13.77 -9.20
N HIS A 58 14.61 14.24 -10.36
CA HIS A 58 14.35 15.60 -10.83
C HIS A 58 13.61 15.56 -12.16
N LYS A 59 12.67 16.49 -12.36
CA LYS A 59 11.98 16.69 -13.63
C LYS A 59 11.80 18.19 -13.84
N ASN A 60 12.25 18.70 -14.98
CA ASN A 60 12.18 20.12 -15.34
C ASN A 60 12.78 21.05 -14.26
N GLY A 61 13.91 20.66 -13.65
CA GLY A 61 14.57 21.43 -12.59
C GLY A 61 13.91 21.37 -11.21
N ILE A 62 12.80 20.64 -11.07
CA ILE A 62 12.09 20.47 -9.79
C ILE A 62 12.43 19.10 -9.19
N ALA A 63 12.72 19.07 -7.90
CA ALA A 63 12.98 17.85 -7.14
C ALA A 63 11.67 17.19 -6.70
N TYR A 64 11.54 15.89 -6.96
CA TYR A 64 10.40 15.06 -6.57
C TYR A 64 10.86 13.86 -5.76
N GLN A 65 9.92 13.30 -4.99
CA GLN A 65 10.15 12.10 -4.19
C GLN A 65 8.94 11.17 -4.23
N ASN A 66 9.15 9.91 -4.58
CA ASN A 66 8.15 8.88 -4.38
C ASN A 66 8.43 8.19 -3.04
N LYS A 67 7.38 7.90 -2.27
CA LYS A 67 7.49 7.29 -0.96
C LYS A 67 6.80 5.93 -0.97
N PHE A 68 7.43 4.97 -0.33
CA PHE A 68 6.82 3.70 0.06
C PHE A 68 6.84 3.63 1.59
N LYS A 69 5.73 3.28 2.22
CA LYS A 69 5.66 3.11 3.69
C LYS A 69 4.89 1.85 4.07
N VAL A 70 5.40 1.16 5.08
CA VAL A 70 4.71 0.04 5.72
C VAL A 70 3.75 0.57 6.77
N LEU A 71 2.50 0.18 6.69
CA LEU A 71 1.40 0.57 7.57
C LEU A 71 0.86 -0.65 8.31
N THR A 72 0.42 -0.41 9.54
CA THR A 72 -0.34 -1.37 10.34
C THR A 72 -1.49 -0.69 11.03
N LYS A 73 -2.40 -1.48 11.60
CA LYS A 73 -3.56 -1.02 12.38
C LYS A 73 -3.23 0.04 13.44
N ASN A 74 -2.04 -0.04 14.06
CA ASN A 74 -1.61 0.89 15.11
C ASN A 74 -0.99 2.20 14.60
N THR A 75 -0.93 2.41 13.28
CA THR A 75 -0.31 3.61 12.71
C THR A 75 -1.23 4.81 12.92
N LYS A 76 -1.06 5.53 14.04
CA LYS A 76 -1.68 6.84 14.28
C LYS A 76 -1.34 7.76 13.09
N GLY A 77 -2.37 8.37 12.48
CA GLY A 77 -2.19 9.31 11.36
C GLY A 77 -2.42 8.72 9.96
N LEU A 78 -3.35 7.77 9.80
CA LEU A 78 -3.92 7.42 8.48
C LEU A 78 -4.72 8.59 7.86
N GLU A 79 -5.26 9.48 8.71
CA GLU A 79 -5.93 10.72 8.29
C GLU A 79 -4.95 11.67 7.59
N GLY A 80 -5.37 12.24 6.46
CA GLY A 80 -4.56 13.19 5.68
C GLY A 80 -3.52 12.58 4.75
N LYS A 81 -3.47 11.25 4.62
CA LYS A 81 -2.69 10.60 3.56
C LYS A 81 -3.40 10.74 2.23
N ASN A 82 -2.63 10.90 1.16
CA ASN A 82 -3.14 10.93 -0.21
C ASN A 82 -2.45 9.84 -1.06
N PRO A 83 -2.69 8.54 -0.77
CA PRO A 83 -2.03 7.43 -1.44
C PRO A 83 -2.37 7.37 -2.92
N TYR A 84 -1.35 7.24 -3.77
CA TYR A 84 -1.55 6.85 -5.16
C TYR A 84 -1.73 5.33 -5.29
N PHE A 85 -0.91 4.57 -4.56
CA PHE A 85 -0.96 3.10 -4.56
C PHE A 85 -1.05 2.54 -3.14
N VAL A 86 -1.90 1.53 -2.97
CA VAL A 86 -2.01 0.76 -1.73
C VAL A 86 -1.95 -0.73 -2.07
N LEU A 87 -1.02 -1.45 -1.46
CA LEU A 87 -1.03 -2.89 -1.36
C LEU A 87 -1.56 -3.27 0.03
N ASN A 88 -2.71 -3.92 0.07
CA ASN A 88 -3.37 -4.34 1.30
C ASN A 88 -3.41 -5.87 1.34
N ASP A 89 -2.46 -6.45 2.05
CA ASP A 89 -2.26 -7.90 2.13
C ASP A 89 -3.00 -8.50 3.33
N GLU A 90 -3.29 -9.79 3.22
CA GLU A 90 -4.03 -10.58 4.18
C GLU A 90 -5.34 -9.94 4.67
N LEU A 91 -6.11 -9.38 3.73
CA LEU A 91 -7.36 -8.67 4.04
C LEU A 91 -8.35 -9.48 4.89
N HIS A 92 -8.37 -10.81 4.72
CA HIS A 92 -9.22 -11.70 5.50
C HIS A 92 -8.91 -11.71 7.01
N ALA A 93 -7.68 -11.37 7.39
CA ALA A 93 -7.21 -11.37 8.77
C ALA A 93 -7.48 -10.03 9.48
N GLN A 94 -8.03 -9.02 8.78
CA GLN A 94 -8.38 -7.74 9.39
C GLN A 94 -9.64 -7.89 10.25
N GLU A 95 -9.59 -7.39 11.48
CA GLU A 95 -10.69 -7.49 12.44
C GLU A 95 -11.93 -6.69 12.00
N ASN A 96 -11.71 -5.55 11.37
CA ASN A 96 -12.77 -4.63 10.95
C ASN A 96 -12.39 -3.91 9.65
N MET A 97 -13.33 -3.15 9.08
CA MET A 97 -13.13 -2.45 7.81
C MET A 97 -12.30 -1.17 7.93
N ASP A 98 -11.98 -0.73 9.15
CA ASP A 98 -11.47 0.63 9.38
C ASP A 98 -10.22 0.92 8.55
N MET A 99 -9.27 -0.02 8.48
CA MET A 99 -8.05 0.17 7.68
C MET A 99 -8.36 0.24 6.18
N TYR A 100 -9.20 -0.66 5.67
CA TYR A 100 -9.64 -0.67 4.27
C TYR A 100 -10.39 0.63 3.91
N ASP A 101 -11.40 1.00 4.69
CA ASP A 101 -12.25 2.17 4.42
C ASP A 101 -11.45 3.48 4.52
N ASN A 102 -10.51 3.57 5.47
CA ASN A 102 -9.62 4.72 5.59
C ASN A 102 -8.69 4.84 4.38
N LEU A 103 -8.03 3.74 3.96
CA LEU A 103 -7.15 3.76 2.80
C LEU A 103 -7.92 4.06 1.51
N LYS A 104 -9.15 3.54 1.37
CA LYS A 104 -10.00 3.77 0.21
C LYS A 104 -10.48 5.22 0.17
N SER A 105 -10.90 5.77 1.30
CA SER A 105 -11.34 7.17 1.40
C SER A 105 -10.19 8.14 1.15
N ALA A 106 -8.99 7.80 1.61
CA ALA A 106 -7.77 8.58 1.37
C ALA A 106 -7.40 8.69 -0.13
N GLN A 107 -7.86 7.75 -0.96
CA GLN A 107 -7.63 7.76 -2.41
C GLN A 107 -8.61 8.66 -3.19
N VAL A 108 -9.72 9.11 -2.60
CA VAL A 108 -10.81 9.81 -3.32
C VAL A 108 -10.35 11.07 -4.04
N SER A 109 -9.30 11.75 -3.53
CA SER A 109 -8.77 12.97 -4.15
C SER A 109 -7.81 12.74 -5.34
N ARG A 110 -7.45 11.48 -5.63
CA ARG A 110 -6.57 11.13 -6.76
C ARG A 110 -7.41 10.83 -8.00
N GLU A 111 -6.88 11.17 -9.17
CA GLU A 111 -7.56 10.89 -10.45
C GLU A 111 -7.58 9.39 -10.79
N GLN A 112 -6.47 8.70 -10.58
CA GLN A 112 -6.33 7.27 -10.89
C GLN A 112 -5.57 6.50 -9.79
N PRO A 113 -6.09 6.50 -8.56
CA PRO A 113 -5.50 5.72 -7.49
C PRO A 113 -5.73 4.22 -7.73
N MET A 114 -4.81 3.40 -7.23
CA MET A 114 -4.93 1.95 -7.28
C MET A 114 -4.81 1.37 -5.87
N MET A 115 -5.78 0.52 -5.50
CA MET A 115 -5.72 -0.31 -4.31
C MET A 115 -5.75 -1.79 -4.71
N LEU A 116 -4.65 -2.49 -4.47
CA LEU A 116 -4.54 -3.93 -4.65
C LEU A 116 -4.81 -4.62 -3.32
N ASN A 117 -5.88 -5.40 -3.25
CA ASN A 117 -6.22 -6.19 -2.07
C ASN A 117 -5.87 -7.65 -2.34
N ILE A 118 -5.03 -8.24 -1.49
CA ILE A 118 -4.66 -9.66 -1.52
C ILE A 118 -5.27 -10.32 -0.30
N SER A 119 -5.88 -11.48 -0.51
CA SER A 119 -6.62 -12.18 0.54
C SER A 119 -6.77 -13.65 0.21
N THR A 120 -6.89 -14.47 1.25
CA THR A 120 -7.43 -15.83 1.15
C THR A 120 -8.90 -15.84 1.59
N ALA A 121 -9.58 -16.99 1.48
CA ALA A 121 -11.01 -17.11 1.80
C ALA A 121 -11.33 -16.96 3.31
N GLY A 122 -10.33 -17.10 4.20
CA GLY A 122 -10.51 -17.04 5.66
C GLY A 122 -11.41 -18.16 6.21
N LYS A 123 -11.69 -18.12 7.53
CA LYS A 123 -12.52 -19.13 8.24
C LYS A 123 -13.97 -18.69 8.52
N GLY A 124 -14.44 -17.56 7.99
CA GLY A 124 -15.78 -17.04 8.27
C GLY A 124 -16.34 -16.15 7.17
N SER A 125 -17.65 -16.26 6.93
CA SER A 125 -18.40 -15.53 5.89
C SER A 125 -18.55 -14.02 6.15
N SER A 126 -18.21 -13.55 7.35
CA SER A 126 -18.25 -12.16 7.78
C SER A 126 -16.89 -11.45 7.75
N SER A 127 -15.83 -12.11 7.29
CA SER A 127 -14.49 -11.50 7.21
C SER A 127 -14.47 -10.27 6.30
N VAL A 128 -13.56 -9.34 6.58
CA VAL A 128 -13.32 -8.13 5.76
C VAL A 128 -13.07 -8.53 4.29
N GLY A 129 -12.24 -9.55 4.07
CA GLY A 129 -11.98 -10.10 2.73
C GLY A 129 -13.25 -10.52 1.99
N MET A 130 -14.17 -11.24 2.65
CA MET A 130 -15.42 -11.67 2.02
C MET A 130 -16.35 -10.50 1.67
N ARG A 131 -16.37 -9.45 2.50
CA ARG A 131 -17.15 -8.24 2.24
C ARG A 131 -16.61 -7.49 1.03
N VAL A 132 -15.29 -7.27 0.97
CA VAL A 132 -14.64 -6.59 -0.16
C VAL A 132 -14.78 -7.41 -1.44
N TYR A 133 -14.70 -8.74 -1.36
CA TYR A 133 -14.96 -9.63 -2.50
C TYR A 133 -16.37 -9.43 -3.07
N LYS A 134 -17.41 -9.39 -2.21
CA LYS A 134 -18.79 -9.13 -2.65
C LYS A 134 -18.94 -7.75 -3.29
N LEU A 135 -18.37 -6.71 -2.67
CA LEU A 135 -18.37 -5.36 -3.24
C LEU A 135 -17.70 -5.31 -4.62
N ALA A 136 -16.56 -5.99 -4.80
CA ALA A 136 -15.87 -6.06 -6.07
C ALA A 136 -16.72 -6.79 -7.13
N LYS A 137 -17.36 -7.91 -6.75
CA LYS A 137 -18.25 -8.66 -7.65
C LYS A 137 -19.45 -7.82 -8.09
N GLU A 138 -20.11 -7.14 -7.15
CA GLU A 138 -21.23 -6.25 -7.44
C GLU A 138 -20.83 -5.07 -8.33
N ALA A 139 -19.63 -4.52 -8.14
CA ALA A 139 -19.11 -3.45 -9.00
C ALA A 139 -18.91 -3.94 -10.44
N LEU A 140 -18.30 -5.12 -10.62
CA LEU A 140 -18.10 -5.74 -11.93
C LEU A 140 -19.43 -6.06 -12.64
N GLU A 141 -20.44 -6.52 -11.89
CA GLU A 141 -21.77 -6.78 -12.45
C GLU A 141 -22.47 -5.50 -12.95
N LYS A 142 -22.19 -4.34 -12.34
CA LYS A 142 -22.78 -3.04 -12.71
C LYS A 142 -22.00 -2.27 -13.77
N ASP A 143 -20.77 -2.68 -14.04
CA ASP A 143 -19.88 -2.09 -15.06
C ASP A 143 -20.10 -2.72 -16.45
N ASN A 144 -20.87 -3.81 -16.51
CA ASN A 144 -21.38 -4.43 -17.74
C ASN A 144 -22.80 -3.94 -18.06
#